data_AF-A0A3S1Q7U5-F1
#
_entry.id   AF-A0A3S1Q7U5-F1
#
_cell.length_a   1.000
_cell.length_b   1.000
_cell.length_c   1.000
_cell.angle_alpha   90.00
_cell.angle_beta   90.00
_cell.angle_gamma   90.00
#
_symmetry.space_group_name_H-M   'P 1'
#
loop_
_entity.id
_entity.type
_entity.pdbx_description
1 polymer ?
#
loop_
_entity_poly.entity_id
_entity_poly.type
_entity_poly.pdbx_seq_one_letter_code
_entity_poly.pdbx_strand_id
1 'polypeptide(L)' 'DVDVVDGLAEPVRLREKIRAAGPTIRTDLGKQAAPEAIGA' A
#
# COMPACT_ATOMS: atom_id res chain seq x y z
N ASP A 1 6.71 -13.59 12.57
CA ASP A 1 7.90 -14.04 11.82
C ASP A 1 8.28 -12.96 10.83
N VAL A 2 9.55 -12.55 10.88
CA VAL A 2 10.11 -11.47 10.06
C VAL A 2 11.44 -11.94 9.48
N ASP A 3 11.75 -11.52 8.26
CA ASP A 3 13.05 -11.68 7.62
C ASP A 3 13.77 -10.33 7.58
N VAL A 4 15.10 -10.35 7.40
CA VAL A 4 15.88 -9.14 7.16
C VAL A 4 16.25 -9.07 5.69
N VAL A 5 15.71 -8.08 4.99
CA VAL A 5 15.97 -7.81 3.56
C VAL A 5 16.55 -6.40 3.47
N ASP A 6 17.73 -6.26 2.86
CA ASP A 6 18.45 -4.98 2.74
C ASP A 6 18.63 -4.23 4.07
N GLY A 7 18.77 -4.98 5.16
CA GLY A 7 18.91 -4.44 6.52
C GLY A 7 17.60 -4.00 7.18
N LEU A 8 16.45 -4.17 6.53
CA LEU A 8 15.11 -3.90 7.06
C LEU A 8 14.38 -5.18 7.45
N ALA A 9 13.69 -5.14 8.58
CA ALA A 9 12.85 -6.24 9.03
C ALA A 9 11.51 -6.23 8.26
N GLU A 10 11.27 -7.26 7.45
CA GLU A 10 10.05 -7.44 6.68
C GLU A 10 9.21 -8.61 7.21
N PRO A 11 7.88 -8.50 7.30
CA PRO A 11 7.03 -9.63 7.69
C PRO A 11 7.09 -10.76 6.66
N VAL A 12 7.22 -12.02 7.10
CA VAL A 12 7.26 -13.16 6.16
C VAL A 12 5.91 -13.36 5.47
N ARG A 13 4.81 -13.15 6.20
CA ARG A 13 3.46 -13.46 5.75
C ARG A 13 2.92 -12.35 4.84
N LEU A 14 2.37 -12.73 3.68
CA LEU A 14 1.82 -11.80 2.69
C LEU A 14 0.79 -10.83 3.29
N ARG A 15 -0.09 -11.32 4.18
CA ARG A 15 -1.09 -10.48 4.84
C ARG A 15 -0.46 -9.38 5.68
N GLU A 16 0.57 -9.71 6.44
CA GLU A 16 1.33 -8.75 7.24
C GLU A 16 2.12 -7.79 6.36
N LYS A 17 2.69 -8.25 5.23
CA LYS A 17 3.31 -7.38 4.22
C LYS A 17 2.32 -6.34 3.69
N ILE A 18 1.11 -6.76 3.31
CA ILE A 18 0.05 -5.86 2.82
C ILE A 18 -0.41 -4.89 3.91
N ARG A 19 -0.57 -5.36 5.16
CA ARG A 19 -0.93 -4.49 6.29
C ARG A 19 0.15 -3.43 6.55
N ALA A 20 1.42 -3.82 6.53
CA ALA A 20 2.55 -2.92 6.75
C ALA A 20 2.72 -1.90 5.61
N ALA A 21 2.43 -2.29 4.36
CA ALA A 21 2.41 -1.37 3.21
C ALA A 21 1.29 -0.31 3.30
N GLY A 22 0.27 -0.55 4.13
CA GLY A 22 -0.84 0.36 4.35
C GLY A 22 -1.87 0.35 3.21
N PRO A 23 -2.94 1.14 3.35
CA PRO A 23 -3.97 1.24 2.32
C PRO A 23 -3.40 1.93 1.07
N THR A 24 -3.62 1.33 -0.10
CA THR A 24 -3.41 2.02 -1.37
C THR A 24 -4.68 2.77 -1.74
N ILE A 25 -4.71 4.08 -1.50
CA ILE A 25 -5.81 4.95 -1.94
C ILE A 25 -5.50 5.41 -3.37
N ARG A 26 -6.26 4.90 -4.34
CA ARG A 26 -6.25 5.40 -5.71
C ARG A 26 -7.42 6.36 -5.90
N THR A 27 -7.12 7.65 -5.98
CA THR A 27 -8.12 8.71 -6.20
C THR A 27 -8.60 8.79 -7.65
N ASP A 28 -7.96 8.04 -8.54
CA ASP A 28 -8.17 8.09 -9.99
C ASP A 28 -8.98 6.93 -10.56
N LEU A 29 -9.21 5.86 -9.79
CA LEU A 29 -9.90 4.67 -10.25
C LEU A 29 -11.05 4.24 -9.32
N GLY A 30 -12.08 3.67 -9.93
CA GLY A 30 -13.20 3.04 -9.22
C GLY A 30 -14.31 4.02 -8.84
N LYS A 31 -15.24 3.53 -8.01
CA LYS A 31 -16.48 4.25 -7.67
C LYS A 31 -16.29 5.43 -6.73
N GLN A 32 -15.14 5.52 -6.07
CA GLN A 32 -14.77 6.61 -5.17
C GLN A 32 -13.68 7.51 -5.77
N ALA A 33 -13.39 7.34 -7.07
CA ALA A 33 -12.49 8.25 -7.74
C ALA A 33 -13.04 9.68 -7.65
N ALA A 34 -12.14 10.64 -7.46
CA ALA A 34 -12.43 12.07 -7.47
C ALA A 34 -11.72 12.67 -8.70
N PRO A 35 -12.34 12.64 -9.90
CA PRO A 35 -11.72 13.12 -11.13
C PRO A 35 -11.24 14.58 -11.04
N GLU A 36 -11.94 15.36 -10.23
CA GLU A 36 -11.68 16.79 -9.98
C GLU A 36 -10.38 17.02 -9.21
N ALA A 37 -9.91 16.01 -8.46
CA ALA A 37 -8.62 16.07 -7.77
C ALA A 37 -7.43 15.74 -8.70
N ILE A 38 -7.68 15.33 -9.95
CA ILE A 38 -6.65 14.89 -10.92
C ILE A 38 -6.25 16.03 -11.89
N GLY A 39 -6.75 17.25 -11.69
CA GLY A 39 -6.39 18.40 -12.52
C GLY A 39 -6.23 19.69 -11.74
N ALA A 40 -4.97 20.10 -11.56
CA ALA A 40 -4.55 21.50 -11.51
C ALA A 40 -3.61 21.75 -12.70
#